data_AF-A0A0F9NKE6-F1
#
_entry.id   AF-A0A0F9NKE6-F1
#
_cell.length_a   1.000
_cell.length_b   1.000
_cell.length_c   1.000
_cell.angle_alpha   90.00
_cell.angle_beta   90.00
_cell.angle_gamma   90.00
#
_symmetry.space_group_name_H-M   'P 1'
#
loop_
_entity.id
_entity.type
_entity.pdbx_description
1 polymer ?
#
loop_
_entity_poly.entity_id
_entity_poly.type
_entity_poly.pdbx_seq_one_letter_code
_entity_poly.pdbx_strand_id
1 'polypeptide(L)'
;MKRILINATHDEELRVAMVDGQRLFDLDIDIPSREQKKGNIYKGKITRVEPSLEAVFVEYGSERQGFLPLKEISKSYFKQKSGDNESGRINVQDVLSVGQELVIQIEKEERGNKGAALTTMISLAGRYLVLMPNSPRAGGISRRIEGDERAELQEALRSLTVPEGMGMIVRTAGVGKQTEELQWDLEYLVQLWTAIDNATKERKAPFLVYQESNIIIRAFA
;
A
#
# COMPACT_ATOMS: atom_id res chain seq x y z
N MET A 1 -14.89 27.66 -11.81
CA MET A 1 -15.52 26.33 -11.61
C MET A 1 -14.43 25.30 -11.82
N LYS A 2 -14.15 24.51 -10.78
CA LYS A 2 -13.13 23.45 -10.84
C LYS A 2 -13.64 22.28 -11.67
N ARG A 3 -12.82 21.80 -12.60
CA ARG A 3 -13.13 20.68 -13.50
C ARG A 3 -11.91 19.78 -13.62
N ILE A 4 -12.15 18.49 -13.79
CA ILE A 4 -11.14 17.50 -14.18
C ILE A 4 -11.36 17.21 -15.66
N LEU A 5 -10.32 17.37 -16.47
CA LEU A 5 -10.33 17.07 -17.91
C LEU A 5 -9.47 15.83 -18.15
N ILE A 6 -10.05 14.78 -18.72
CA ILE A 6 -9.36 13.53 -19.05
C ILE A 6 -9.28 13.44 -20.58
N ASN A 7 -8.07 13.33 -21.13
CA ASN A 7 -7.83 13.08 -22.54
C ASN A 7 -7.17 11.71 -22.72
N ALA A 8 -7.95 10.77 -23.26
CA ALA A 8 -7.56 9.40 -23.58
C ALA A 8 -7.66 9.13 -25.10
N THR A 9 -7.50 10.16 -25.95
CA THR A 9 -7.67 10.04 -27.41
C THR A 9 -6.53 9.25 -28.06
N HIS A 10 -5.33 9.30 -27.47
CA HIS A 10 -4.16 8.60 -27.95
C HIS A 10 -3.80 7.48 -26.99
N ASP A 11 -3.63 6.26 -27.50
CA ASP A 11 -3.25 5.11 -26.68
C ASP A 11 -1.82 5.24 -26.12
N GLU A 12 -1.00 6.13 -26.68
CA GLU A 12 0.38 6.37 -26.24
C GLU A 12 0.49 7.28 -25.00
N GLU A 13 -0.55 8.05 -24.69
CA GLU A 13 -0.56 8.94 -23.53
C GLU A 13 -1.97 9.18 -22.98
N LEU A 14 -2.11 9.01 -21.67
CA LEU A 14 -3.30 9.43 -20.92
C LEU A 14 -2.99 10.72 -20.19
N ARG A 15 -3.78 11.77 -20.41
CA ARG A 15 -3.58 13.09 -19.79
C ARG A 15 -4.73 13.45 -18.88
N VAL A 16 -4.43 13.87 -17.66
CA VAL A 16 -5.42 14.34 -16.69
C VAL A 16 -5.03 15.73 -16.21
N ALA A 17 -5.93 16.69 -16.39
CA ALA A 17 -5.71 18.09 -16.02
C ALA A 17 -6.78 18.57 -15.02
N MET A 18 -6.34 19.24 -13.97
CA MET A 18 -7.22 19.98 -13.05
C MET A 18 -7.22 21.45 -13.43
N VAL A 19 -8.40 21.99 -13.73
CA VAL A 19 -8.56 23.39 -14.17
C VAL A 19 -9.58 24.12 -13.30
N ASP A 20 -9.35 25.39 -13.03
CA ASP A 20 -10.36 26.31 -12.50
C ASP A 20 -10.69 27.38 -13.54
N GLY A 21 -11.84 27.24 -14.20
CA GLY A 21 -12.17 28.06 -15.36
C GLY A 21 -11.25 27.73 -16.54
N GLN A 22 -10.41 28.69 -16.93
CA GLN A 22 -9.39 28.53 -17.99
C GLN A 22 -7.96 28.41 -17.45
N ARG A 23 -7.78 28.44 -16.12
CA ARG A 23 -6.47 28.35 -15.49
C ARG A 23 -6.16 26.90 -15.17
N LEU A 24 -5.05 26.39 -15.73
CA LEU A 24 -4.49 25.09 -15.37
C LEU A 24 -3.90 25.15 -13.97
N PHE A 25 -4.29 24.21 -13.12
CA PHE A 25 -3.78 24.07 -11.75
C PHE A 25 -2.78 22.92 -11.66
N ASP A 26 -3.11 21.79 -12.30
CA ASP A 26 -2.26 20.59 -12.30
C ASP A 26 -2.44 19.80 -13.60
N LEU A 27 -1.40 19.07 -14.00
CA LEU A 27 -1.36 18.24 -15.20
C LEU A 27 -0.51 17.01 -14.94
N ASP A 28 -1.15 15.85 -14.94
CA ASP A 28 -0.47 14.57 -14.99
C ASP A 28 -0.57 13.98 -16.41
N ILE A 29 0.50 13.31 -16.82
CA ILE A 29 0.59 12.58 -18.09
C ILE A 29 1.14 11.19 -17.78
N ASP A 30 0.44 10.16 -18.22
CA ASP A 30 0.84 8.76 -18.10
C ASP A 30 1.17 8.19 -19.47
N ILE A 31 2.30 7.48 -19.55
CA ILE A 31 2.82 6.88 -20.78
C ILE A 31 2.92 5.37 -20.52
N PRO A 32 2.14 4.53 -21.23
CA PRO A 32 2.04 3.10 -20.94
C PRO A 32 3.38 2.34 -20.97
N SER A 33 4.37 2.84 -21.71
CA SER A 33 5.70 2.22 -21.80
C SER A 33 6.53 2.27 -20.52
N ARG A 34 6.10 3.05 -19.50
CA ARG A 34 6.81 3.23 -18.24
C ARG A 34 5.90 2.99 -17.03
N GLU A 35 5.14 1.90 -17.07
CA GLU A 35 4.29 1.51 -15.94
C GLU A 35 5.16 1.23 -14.70
N GLN A 36 5.05 2.10 -13.69
CA GLN A 36 5.63 1.86 -12.38
C GLN A 36 4.75 0.84 -11.64
N LYS A 37 5.35 -0.25 -11.18
CA LYS A 37 4.66 -1.31 -10.43
C LYS A 37 4.81 -1.15 -8.92
N LYS A 38 5.69 -0.26 -8.47
CA LYS A 38 5.85 0.04 -7.04
C LYS A 38 4.52 0.49 -6.43
N GLY A 39 4.18 -0.07 -5.27
CA GLY A 39 2.94 0.24 -4.56
C GLY A 39 1.73 -0.59 -4.99
N ASN A 40 1.80 -1.27 -6.14
CA ASN A 40 0.73 -2.17 -6.58
C ASN A 40 0.52 -3.31 -5.56
N ILE A 41 -0.74 -3.71 -5.41
CA ILE A 41 -1.17 -4.78 -4.52
C ILE A 41 -1.70 -5.93 -5.35
N TYR A 42 -1.21 -7.12 -5.04
CA TYR A 42 -1.60 -8.36 -5.69
C TYR A 42 -2.07 -9.37 -4.66
N LYS A 43 -2.92 -10.29 -5.09
CA LYS A 43 -3.11 -11.55 -4.39
C LYS A 43 -2.17 -12.56 -5.05
N GLY A 44 -1.20 -13.05 -4.30
CA GLY A 44 -0.17 -13.98 -4.76
C GLY A 44 -0.25 -15.33 -4.07
N LYS A 45 0.48 -16.31 -4.61
CA LYS A 45 0.56 -17.68 -4.08
C LYS A 45 2.01 -18.04 -3.80
N ILE A 46 2.28 -18.59 -2.63
CA ILE A 46 3.64 -19.07 -2.29
C ILE A 46 3.99 -20.25 -3.19
N THR A 47 5.08 -20.15 -3.94
CA THR A 47 5.58 -21.24 -4.79
C THR A 47 6.71 -22.01 -4.14
N ARG A 48 7.53 -21.33 -3.33
CA ARG A 48 8.68 -21.94 -2.65
C ARG A 48 8.93 -21.27 -1.30
N VAL A 49 9.26 -22.07 -0.29
CA VAL A 49 9.74 -21.61 1.01
C VAL A 49 11.24 -21.84 1.06
N GLU A 50 12.02 -20.82 1.44
CA GLU A 50 13.48 -20.85 1.45
C GLU A 50 14.01 -20.53 2.87
N PRO A 51 14.28 -21.54 3.71
CA PRO A 51 14.73 -21.36 5.09
C PRO A 51 16.06 -20.62 5.20
N SER A 52 16.99 -20.88 4.27
CA SER A 52 18.33 -20.27 4.26
C SER A 52 18.29 -18.75 4.14
N LEU A 53 17.25 -18.22 3.48
CA LEU A 53 17.04 -16.79 3.29
C LEU A 53 16.00 -16.21 4.28
N GLU A 54 15.43 -17.06 5.15
CA GLU A 54 14.27 -16.75 5.98
C GLU A 54 13.15 -16.07 5.16
N ALA A 55 12.82 -16.62 3.99
CA ALA A 55 11.93 -15.99 3.02
C ALA A 55 11.06 -16.98 2.24
N VAL A 56 10.06 -16.45 1.54
CA VAL A 56 9.23 -17.19 0.58
C VAL A 56 9.25 -16.51 -0.78
N PHE A 57 9.11 -17.30 -1.84
CA PHE A 57 8.90 -16.82 -3.20
C PHE A 57 7.42 -16.89 -3.52
N VAL A 58 6.91 -15.81 -4.12
CA VAL A 58 5.48 -15.63 -4.39
C VAL A 58 5.28 -15.43 -5.88
N GLU A 59 4.36 -16.20 -6.46
CA GLU A 59 3.82 -15.97 -7.79
C GLU A 59 2.63 -15.01 -7.69
N TYR A 60 2.66 -13.93 -8.46
CA TYR A 60 1.66 -12.86 -8.41
C TYR A 60 1.24 -12.36 -9.80
N GLY A 61 1.59 -13.11 -10.86
CA GLY A 61 1.27 -12.78 -12.25
C GLY A 61 2.37 -12.05 -13.02
N SER A 62 3.53 -11.78 -12.41
CA SER A 62 4.74 -11.33 -13.13
C SER A 62 5.52 -12.52 -13.70
N GLU A 63 6.39 -12.27 -14.68
CA GLU A 63 7.31 -13.27 -15.24
C GLU A 63 8.30 -13.80 -14.18
N ARG A 64 8.70 -12.94 -13.24
CA ARG A 64 9.60 -13.29 -12.15
C ARG A 64 8.84 -13.39 -10.82
N GLN A 65 9.15 -14.44 -10.07
CA GLN A 65 8.64 -14.59 -8.70
C GLN A 65 9.14 -13.46 -7.81
N GLY A 66 8.26 -12.98 -6.94
CA GLY A 66 8.60 -11.96 -5.95
C GLY A 66 9.26 -12.59 -4.74
N PHE A 67 10.10 -11.81 -4.07
CA PHE A 67 10.82 -12.20 -2.86
C PHE A 67 10.14 -11.57 -1.64
N LEU A 68 9.66 -12.40 -0.71
CA LEU A 68 8.95 -11.98 0.50
C LEU A 68 9.68 -12.52 1.75
N PRO A 69 10.47 -11.69 2.45
CA PRO A 69 11.19 -12.12 3.64
C PRO A 69 10.25 -12.25 4.86
N LEU A 70 10.56 -13.15 5.79
CA LEU A 70 9.72 -13.46 6.96
C LEU A 70 9.35 -12.23 7.80
N LYS A 71 10.26 -11.26 7.92
CA LYS A 71 10.04 -10.01 8.66
C LYS A 71 8.95 -9.11 8.06
N GLU A 72 8.66 -9.27 6.77
CA GLU A 72 7.65 -8.50 6.02
C GLU A 72 6.31 -9.26 5.93
N ILE A 73 6.18 -10.38 6.66
CA ILE A 73 4.98 -11.22 6.67
C ILE A 73 4.20 -10.95 7.96
N SER A 74 2.95 -10.53 7.81
CA SER A 74 2.02 -10.35 8.91
C SER A 74 1.79 -11.67 9.62
N LYS A 75 1.81 -11.62 10.95
CA LYS A 75 1.57 -12.79 11.81
C LYS A 75 0.19 -13.43 11.57
N SER A 76 -0.76 -12.69 10.99
CA SER A 76 -2.07 -13.22 10.60
C SER A 76 -1.99 -14.36 9.57
N TYR A 77 -0.91 -14.42 8.80
CA TYR A 77 -0.67 -15.50 7.82
C TYR A 77 0.07 -16.69 8.43
N PHE A 78 0.54 -16.61 9.67
CA PHE A 78 1.24 -17.72 10.30
C PHE A 78 0.24 -18.77 10.76
N LYS A 79 0.55 -20.04 10.49
CA LYS A 79 -0.20 -21.15 11.09
C LYS A 79 -0.09 -21.04 12.62
N GLN A 80 -1.22 -21.12 13.33
CA GLN A 80 -1.22 -21.22 14.79
C GLN A 80 -0.39 -22.45 15.19
N LYS A 81 0.74 -22.24 15.88
CA LYS A 81 1.38 -23.33 16.62
C LYS A 81 0.49 -23.63 17.83
N SER A 82 -0.07 -24.83 17.86
CA SER A 82 -0.63 -25.43 19.08
C SER A 82 0.53 -25.64 20.07
N GLY A 83 0.84 -24.64 20.89
CA GLY A 83 1.85 -24.75 21.93
C GLY A 83 2.55 -23.42 22.24
N ASP A 84 2.23 -22.86 23.40
CA ASP A 84 2.91 -21.76 24.08
C ASP A 84 4.43 -21.95 24.10
N ASN A 85 5.12 -21.34 23.14
CA ASN A 85 6.54 -21.05 23.25
C ASN A 85 6.78 -19.70 22.56
N GLU A 86 6.33 -18.62 23.21
CA GLU A 86 6.54 -17.22 22.80
C GLU A 86 8.02 -16.80 22.69
N SER A 87 8.95 -17.68 23.07
CA SER A 87 10.39 -17.40 23.16
C SER A 87 11.25 -18.10 22.10
N GLY A 88 10.65 -18.86 21.17
CA GLY A 88 11.38 -19.57 20.11
C GLY A 88 11.58 -18.72 18.84
N ARG A 89 12.77 -18.82 18.22
CA ARG A 89 13.04 -18.26 16.89
C ARG A 89 12.05 -18.85 15.88
N ILE A 90 11.22 -18.02 15.26
CA ILE A 90 10.20 -18.47 14.30
C ILE A 90 10.90 -18.83 12.98
N ASN A 91 10.77 -20.09 12.56
CA ASN A 91 11.30 -20.53 11.26
C ASN A 91 10.22 -20.43 10.18
N VAL A 92 10.57 -19.89 9.02
CA VAL A 92 9.65 -19.67 7.89
C VAL A 92 8.92 -20.95 7.44
N GLN A 93 9.61 -22.09 7.48
CA GLN A 93 9.07 -23.40 7.09
C GLN A 93 8.00 -23.94 8.05
N ASP A 94 8.00 -23.48 9.31
CA ASP A 94 7.05 -23.94 10.32
C ASP A 94 5.72 -23.19 10.22
N VAL A 95 5.77 -21.94 9.74
CA VAL A 95 4.64 -21.00 9.81
C VAL A 95 3.97 -20.75 8.47
N LEU A 96 4.63 -21.07 7.35
CA LEU A 96 4.11 -20.86 6.00
C LEU A 96 4.18 -22.13 5.17
N SER A 97 3.39 -22.20 4.11
CA SER A 97 3.39 -23.36 3.22
C SER A 97 3.24 -23.00 1.76
N VAL A 98 3.85 -23.85 0.92
CA VAL A 98 3.66 -23.78 -0.53
C VAL A 98 2.17 -23.90 -0.85
N GLY A 99 1.70 -23.04 -1.74
CA GLY A 99 0.32 -22.94 -2.16
C GLY A 99 -0.56 -22.00 -1.34
N GLN A 100 -0.07 -21.48 -0.20
CA GLN A 100 -0.76 -20.48 0.58
C GLN A 100 -0.92 -19.17 -0.20
N GLU A 101 -2.12 -18.58 -0.16
CA GLU A 101 -2.40 -17.29 -0.78
C GLU A 101 -2.10 -16.15 0.21
N LEU A 102 -1.50 -15.07 -0.30
CA LEU A 102 -1.13 -13.88 0.47
C LEU A 102 -1.55 -12.63 -0.30
N VAL A 103 -2.03 -11.61 0.41
CA VAL A 103 -2.12 -10.24 -0.12
C VAL A 103 -0.75 -9.58 0.06
N ILE A 104 -0.16 -9.12 -1.04
CA ILE A 104 1.19 -8.58 -1.09
C ILE A 104 1.20 -7.22 -1.77
N GLN A 105 2.13 -6.36 -1.37
CA GLN A 105 2.43 -5.09 -2.00
C GLN A 105 3.87 -5.08 -2.53
N ILE A 106 4.08 -4.49 -3.71
CA ILE A 106 5.44 -4.28 -4.25
C ILE A 106 6.11 -3.12 -3.51
N GLU A 107 7.12 -3.42 -2.71
CA GLU A 107 7.94 -2.43 -2.02
C GLU A 107 9.04 -1.89 -2.96
N LYS A 108 9.70 -2.81 -3.68
CA LYS A 108 10.77 -2.50 -4.65
C LYS A 108 10.54 -3.30 -5.92
N GLU A 109 10.62 -2.61 -7.05
CA GLU A 109 10.47 -3.22 -8.36
C GLU A 109 11.59 -4.21 -8.67
N GLU A 110 11.36 -5.01 -9.71
CA GLU A 110 12.34 -5.93 -10.26
C GLU A 110 13.60 -5.18 -10.69
N ARG A 111 14.77 -5.72 -10.33
CA ARG A 111 16.05 -5.11 -10.68
C ARG A 111 16.99 -6.15 -11.27
N GLY A 112 17.32 -5.97 -12.55
CA GLY A 112 18.19 -6.88 -13.28
C GLY A 112 17.61 -8.29 -13.25
N ASN A 113 18.31 -9.21 -12.57
CA ASN A 113 17.86 -10.59 -12.46
C ASN A 113 17.04 -10.92 -11.20
N LYS A 114 16.83 -9.95 -10.30
CA LYS A 114 16.08 -10.16 -9.06
C LYS A 114 14.61 -9.79 -9.25
N GLY A 115 13.73 -10.67 -8.80
CA GLY A 115 12.30 -10.36 -8.70
C GLY A 115 12.01 -9.23 -7.72
N ALA A 116 10.76 -8.76 -7.72
CA ALA A 116 10.32 -7.65 -6.88
C ALA A 116 10.44 -8.00 -5.39
N ALA A 117 10.78 -7.02 -4.55
CA ALA A 117 10.68 -7.16 -3.11
C ALA A 117 9.24 -6.90 -2.69
N LEU A 118 8.68 -7.83 -1.93
CA LEU A 118 7.29 -7.82 -1.51
C LEU A 118 7.17 -7.61 -0.01
N THR A 119 6.04 -7.06 0.40
CA THR A 119 5.62 -7.04 1.80
C THR A 119 4.15 -7.41 1.90
N THR A 120 3.75 -8.01 3.02
CA THR A 120 2.32 -8.14 3.35
C THR A 120 1.84 -6.97 4.20
N MET A 121 2.73 -6.11 4.69
CA MET A 121 2.38 -4.91 5.46
C MET A 121 1.91 -3.84 4.48
N ILE A 122 0.61 -3.84 4.20
CA ILE A 122 0.02 -2.98 3.17
C ILE A 122 0.11 -1.53 3.66
N SER A 123 0.46 -0.64 2.73
CA SER A 123 0.47 0.81 2.92
C SER A 123 -0.32 1.47 1.79
N LEU A 124 -1.28 2.31 2.14
CA LEU A 124 -2.09 3.07 1.18
C LEU A 124 -1.81 4.55 1.39
N ALA A 125 -1.17 5.19 0.42
CA ALA A 125 -0.76 6.57 0.53
C ALA A 125 -1.89 7.49 0.01
N GLY A 126 -2.52 8.23 0.91
CA GLY A 126 -3.44 9.31 0.57
C GLY A 126 -2.71 10.63 0.40
N ARG A 127 -3.45 11.73 0.34
CA ARG A 127 -2.87 13.04 0.09
C ARG A 127 -2.05 13.55 1.26
N TYR A 128 -2.58 13.38 2.47
CA TYR A 128 -2.01 13.87 3.72
C TYR A 128 -1.56 12.73 4.63
N LEU A 129 -2.17 11.57 4.49
CA LEU A 129 -1.96 10.42 5.36
C LEU A 129 -1.45 9.21 4.57
N VAL A 130 -0.88 8.25 5.29
CA VAL A 130 -0.64 6.89 4.81
C VAL A 130 -1.33 5.95 5.78
N LEU A 131 -2.30 5.18 5.28
CA LEU A 131 -2.99 4.16 6.06
C LEU A 131 -2.21 2.85 6.01
N MET A 132 -2.05 2.22 7.17
CA MET A 132 -1.41 0.92 7.36
C MET A 132 -2.45 -0.05 7.95
N PRO A 133 -3.36 -0.61 7.13
CA PRO A 133 -4.56 -1.27 7.63
C PRO A 133 -4.32 -2.57 8.41
N ASN A 134 -3.14 -3.18 8.29
CA ASN A 134 -2.79 -4.42 8.98
C ASN A 134 -1.58 -4.30 9.89
N SER A 135 -1.18 -3.06 10.21
CA SER A 135 -0.03 -2.76 11.06
C SER A 135 -0.43 -1.75 12.15
N PRO A 136 -1.11 -2.18 13.23
CA PRO A 136 -1.61 -1.26 14.27
C PRO A 136 -0.49 -0.53 15.01
N ARG A 137 0.73 -1.12 15.02
CA ARG A 137 1.91 -0.50 15.62
C ARG A 137 2.60 0.49 14.70
N ALA A 138 2.27 0.50 13.41
CA ALA A 138 2.85 1.41 12.44
C ALA A 138 2.06 2.72 12.45
N GLY A 139 2.59 3.74 13.10
CA GLY A 139 1.97 5.05 13.06
C GLY A 139 2.86 6.19 13.54
N GLY A 140 2.41 7.41 13.30
CA GLY A 140 3.07 8.62 13.77
C GLY A 140 3.12 9.75 12.75
N ILE A 141 4.07 10.66 12.95
CA ILE A 141 4.26 11.85 12.12
C ILE A 141 5.55 11.68 11.32
N SER A 142 5.55 12.11 10.06
CA SER A 142 6.74 12.14 9.19
C SER A 142 7.95 12.72 9.93
N ARG A 143 9.10 12.06 9.81
CA ARG A 143 10.36 12.51 10.45
C ARG A 143 10.85 13.87 9.96
N ARG A 144 10.32 14.36 8.83
CA ARG A 144 10.65 15.69 8.29
C ARG A 144 9.92 16.83 9.00
N ILE A 145 8.98 16.51 9.89
CA ILE A 145 8.20 17.48 10.65
C ILE A 145 8.72 17.51 12.08
N GLU A 146 9.13 18.70 12.51
CA GLU A 146 9.78 18.98 13.79
C GLU A 146 9.20 20.24 14.43
N GLY A 147 9.54 20.50 15.70
CA GLY A 147 9.10 21.72 16.39
C GLY A 147 7.58 21.80 16.63
N ASP A 148 7.05 23.01 16.61
CA ASP A 148 5.66 23.32 16.98
C ASP A 148 4.65 22.65 16.03
N GLU A 149 4.95 22.57 14.73
CA GLU A 149 4.13 21.89 13.73
C GLU A 149 3.87 20.41 14.09
N ARG A 150 4.87 19.75 14.70
CA ARG A 150 4.74 18.36 15.14
C ARG A 150 3.79 18.25 16.33
N ALA A 151 3.84 19.21 17.26
CA ALA A 151 2.97 19.21 18.43
C ALA A 151 1.51 19.44 18.03
N GLU A 152 1.26 20.40 17.14
CA GLU A 152 -0.07 20.68 16.59
C GLU A 152 -0.65 19.46 15.86
N LEU A 153 0.13 18.81 14.99
CA LEU A 153 -0.32 17.60 14.30
C LEU A 153 -0.57 16.45 15.29
N GLN A 154 0.22 16.34 16.35
CA GLN A 154 0.01 15.30 17.35
C GLN A 154 -1.30 15.49 18.11
N GLU A 155 -1.74 16.74 18.31
CA GLU A 155 -3.04 17.06 18.88
C GLU A 155 -4.17 16.76 17.89
N ALA A 156 -4.05 17.19 16.63
CA ALA A 156 -5.01 16.90 15.57
C ALA A 156 -5.17 15.38 15.32
N LEU A 157 -4.10 14.60 15.47
CA LEU A 157 -4.14 13.15 15.35
C LEU A 157 -4.97 12.46 16.44
N ARG A 158 -5.08 13.06 17.63
CA ARG A 158 -5.87 12.49 18.74
C ARG A 158 -7.37 12.60 18.52
N SER A 159 -7.80 13.56 17.70
CA SER A 159 -9.22 13.75 17.36
C SER A 159 -9.65 12.94 16.14
N LEU A 160 -8.72 12.32 15.41
CA LEU A 160 -9.05 11.44 14.29
C LEU A 160 -9.63 10.12 14.77
N THR A 161 -10.67 9.66 14.08
CA THR A 161 -11.32 8.38 14.35
C THR A 161 -10.70 7.32 13.45
N VAL A 162 -9.68 6.62 13.97
CA VAL A 162 -8.99 5.53 13.26
C VAL A 162 -9.64 4.19 13.64
N PRO A 163 -10.05 3.35 12.67
CA PRO A 163 -10.56 2.01 12.95
C PRO A 163 -9.57 1.14 13.72
N GLU A 164 -10.08 0.26 14.58
CA GLU A 164 -9.25 -0.65 15.36
C GLU A 164 -8.37 -1.54 14.48
N GLY A 165 -7.15 -1.80 14.94
CA GLY A 165 -6.19 -2.64 14.21
C GLY A 165 -5.45 -1.94 13.06
N MET A 166 -5.81 -0.69 12.73
CA MET A 166 -5.15 0.10 11.70
C MET A 166 -4.16 1.10 12.29
N GLY A 167 -3.07 1.33 11.56
CA GLY A 167 -2.10 2.38 11.85
C GLY A 167 -2.14 3.49 10.80
N MET A 168 -1.64 4.68 11.12
CA MET A 168 -1.58 5.79 10.17
C MET A 168 -0.33 6.66 10.35
N ILE A 169 0.21 7.17 9.24
CA ILE A 169 1.36 8.08 9.23
C ILE A 169 0.98 9.40 8.57
N VAL A 170 1.23 10.52 9.22
CA VAL A 170 1.04 11.86 8.63
C VAL A 170 2.21 12.19 7.71
N ARG A 171 1.89 12.55 6.46
CA ARG A 171 2.85 13.01 5.44
C ARG A 171 3.20 14.48 5.68
N THR A 172 4.33 14.91 5.13
CA THR A 172 4.74 16.34 5.15
C THR A 172 3.69 17.28 4.54
N ALA A 173 2.90 16.80 3.58
CA ALA A 173 1.81 17.57 2.98
C ALA A 173 0.61 17.80 3.91
N GLY A 174 0.52 17.06 5.03
CA GLY A 174 -0.53 17.21 6.04
C GLY A 174 -0.29 18.33 7.04
N VAL A 175 0.89 18.97 7.03
CA VAL A 175 1.20 20.09 7.93
C VAL A 175 0.25 21.27 7.64
N GLY A 176 -0.30 21.87 8.71
CA GLY A 176 -1.21 23.01 8.61
C GLY A 176 -2.61 22.67 8.08
N LYS A 177 -2.96 21.37 8.00
CA LYS A 177 -4.27 20.91 7.57
C LYS A 177 -5.24 20.77 8.73
N GLN A 178 -6.49 21.09 8.45
CA GLN A 178 -7.56 20.97 9.45
C GLN A 178 -7.85 19.49 9.72
N THR A 179 -8.28 19.19 10.95
CA THR A 179 -8.64 17.83 11.36
C THR A 179 -9.67 17.21 10.41
N GLU A 180 -10.63 17.99 9.91
CA GLU A 180 -11.65 17.51 8.98
C GLU A 180 -11.06 17.08 7.64
N GLU A 181 -10.07 17.82 7.10
CA GLU A 181 -9.38 17.44 5.86
C GLU A 181 -8.60 16.12 6.03
N LEU A 182 -7.97 15.95 7.20
CA LEU A 182 -7.25 14.71 7.54
C LEU A 182 -8.23 13.54 7.74
N GLN A 183 -9.38 13.78 8.37
CA GLN A 183 -10.42 12.77 8.57
C GLN A 183 -11.02 12.31 7.24
N TRP A 184 -11.28 13.22 6.29
CA TRP A 184 -11.76 12.85 4.96
C TRP A 184 -10.74 12.02 4.17
N ASP A 185 -9.45 12.38 4.22
CA ASP A 185 -8.38 11.59 3.60
C ASP A 185 -8.29 10.18 4.23
N LEU A 186 -8.42 10.09 5.56
CA LEU A 186 -8.45 8.80 6.27
C LEU A 186 -9.64 7.93 5.86
N GLU A 187 -10.85 8.50 5.81
CA GLU A 187 -12.07 7.79 5.44
C GLU A 187 -11.99 7.24 4.03
N TYR A 188 -11.45 8.02 3.08
CA TYR A 188 -11.18 7.54 1.73
C TYR A 188 -10.24 6.32 1.73
N LEU A 189 -9.12 6.39 2.47
CA LEU A 189 -8.17 5.28 2.55
C LEU A 189 -8.79 4.02 3.17
N VAL A 190 -9.66 4.17 4.17
CA VAL A 190 -10.39 3.06 4.80
C VAL A 190 -11.38 2.42 3.82
N GLN A 191 -12.09 3.23 3.03
CA GLN A 191 -12.98 2.72 1.98
C GLN A 191 -12.20 1.99 0.89
N LEU A 192 -11.07 2.54 0.45
CA LEU A 192 -10.17 1.91 -0.51
C LEU A 192 -9.67 0.55 0.00
N TRP A 193 -9.20 0.50 1.26
CA TRP A 193 -8.79 -0.77 1.87
C TRP A 193 -9.94 -1.78 1.91
N THR A 194 -11.15 -1.34 2.26
CA THR A 194 -12.34 -2.20 2.30
C THR A 194 -12.65 -2.81 0.93
N ALA A 195 -12.55 -2.02 -0.14
CA ALA A 195 -12.69 -2.52 -1.52
C ALA A 195 -11.60 -3.53 -1.89
N ILE A 196 -10.33 -3.26 -1.53
CA ILE A 196 -9.20 -4.18 -1.75
C ILE A 196 -9.42 -5.50 -1.01
N ASP A 197 -9.76 -5.45 0.28
CA ASP A 197 -9.98 -6.62 1.13
C ASP A 197 -11.13 -7.48 0.59
N ASN A 198 -12.26 -6.87 0.20
CA ASN A 198 -13.38 -7.59 -0.42
C ASN A 198 -12.97 -8.27 -1.73
N ALA A 199 -12.30 -7.55 -2.63
CA ALA A 199 -11.84 -8.12 -3.90
C ALA A 199 -10.89 -9.31 -3.69
N THR A 200 -10.04 -9.27 -2.66
CA THR A 200 -9.13 -10.38 -2.33
C THR A 200 -9.85 -11.61 -1.79
N LYS A 201 -11.04 -11.48 -1.22
CA LYS A 201 -11.86 -12.61 -0.75
C LYS A 201 -12.64 -13.27 -1.88
N GLU A 202 -13.05 -12.51 -2.88
CA GLU A 202 -13.89 -12.99 -3.99
C GLU A 202 -13.12 -13.77 -5.05
N ARG A 203 -11.85 -13.41 -5.32
CA ARG A 203 -11.01 -14.06 -6.34
C ARG A 203 -9.85 -14.84 -5.74
N LYS A 204 -9.50 -15.95 -6.40
CA LYS A 204 -8.30 -16.75 -6.11
C LYS A 204 -7.06 -16.13 -6.75
N ALA A 205 -5.90 -16.35 -6.15
CA ALA A 205 -4.62 -15.91 -6.68
C ALA A 205 -4.24 -16.69 -7.97
N PRO A 206 -3.37 -16.14 -8.85
CA PRO A 206 -2.76 -14.81 -8.79
C PRO A 206 -3.54 -13.75 -9.59
N PHE A 207 -3.68 -12.53 -9.04
CA PHE A 207 -4.19 -11.38 -9.81
C PHE A 207 -3.80 -10.03 -9.19
N LEU A 208 -3.80 -8.99 -10.02
CA LEU A 208 -3.66 -7.58 -9.62
C LEU A 208 -4.94 -7.12 -8.92
N VAL A 209 -4.83 -6.65 -7.68
CA VAL A 209 -5.96 -6.15 -6.88
C VAL A 209 -6.07 -4.64 -7.00
N TYR A 210 -4.93 -3.93 -6.91
CA TYR A 210 -4.88 -2.48 -6.92
C TYR A 210 -3.60 -1.98 -7.61
N GLN A 211 -3.76 -0.97 -8.46
CA GLN A 211 -2.70 -0.35 -9.26
C GLN A 211 -2.47 1.08 -8.79
N GLU A 212 -1.37 1.32 -8.07
CA GLU A 212 -1.06 2.63 -7.46
C GLU A 212 -0.71 3.68 -8.51
N SER A 213 -0.01 3.27 -9.57
CA SER A 213 0.49 4.17 -10.62
C SER A 213 -0.61 4.68 -11.56
N ASN A 214 -1.84 4.21 -11.41
CA ASN A 214 -2.94 4.62 -12.27
C ASN A 214 -3.21 6.13 -12.10
N ILE A 215 -2.94 6.89 -13.16
CA ILE A 215 -3.11 8.36 -13.19
C ILE A 215 -4.52 8.81 -12.80
N ILE A 216 -5.54 8.00 -13.08
CA ILE A 216 -6.92 8.29 -12.70
C ILE A 216 -7.05 8.22 -11.18
N ILE A 217 -6.50 7.18 -10.55
CA ILE A 217 -6.52 7.03 -9.10
C ILE A 217 -5.74 8.15 -8.43
N ARG A 218 -4.57 8.53 -8.99
CA ARG A 218 -3.78 9.67 -8.51
C ARG A 218 -4.50 11.01 -8.62
N ALA A 219 -5.27 11.22 -9.68
CA ALA A 219 -5.99 12.47 -9.90
C ALA A 219 -7.25 12.62 -9.02
N PHE A 220 -7.77 11.51 -8.49
CA PHE A 220 -8.94 11.51 -7.59
C PHE A 220 -8.58 11.44 -6.10
N ALA A 221 -7.33 11.10 -5.74
CA ALA A 221 -6.80 11.12 -4.37
C ALA A 221 -6.27 12.50 -3.95
#